data_AF-A0AAW2FWE5-F1
#
_entry.id   AF-A0AAW2FWE5-F1
#
_cell.length_a   1.000
_cell.length_b   1.000
_cell.length_c   1.000
_cell.angle_alpha   90.00
_cell.angle_beta   90.00
_cell.angle_gamma   90.00
#
_symmetry.space_group_name_H-M   'P 1'
#
loop_
_entity.id
_entity.type
_entity.pdbx_description
1 polymer ?
#
loop_
_entity_poly.entity_id
_entity_poly.type
_entity_poly.pdbx_seq_one_letter_code
_entity_poly.pdbx_strand_id
1 'polypeptide(L)' 'MAYTATCTFLAVFLLLIETGYGIRCYQCNSTSNEYPFQCNEFLTSDMDLQPESCDDVYGAKYCVKHIGRFEGKQQ' A
#
# COMPACT_ATOMS: atom_id res chain seq x y z
N MET A 1 -12.74 -41.49 16.22
CA MET A 1 -13.60 -41.05 15.10
C MET A 1 -13.91 -39.54 15.14
N ALA A 2 -14.06 -38.90 16.31
CA ALA A 2 -14.30 -37.45 16.39
C ALA A 2 -13.09 -36.59 15.96
N TYR A 3 -11.88 -36.92 16.44
CA TYR A 3 -10.65 -36.15 16.14
C TYR A 3 -10.25 -36.17 14.66
N THR A 4 -10.48 -37.29 13.97
CA THR A 4 -10.21 -37.41 12.53
C THR A 4 -11.12 -36.50 11.72
N ALA A 5 -12.41 -36.42 12.08
CA ALA A 5 -13.36 -35.53 11.41
C ALA A 5 -13.04 -34.05 11.65
N THR A 6 -12.68 -33.66 12.87
CA THR A 6 -12.28 -32.27 13.18
C THR A 6 -11.02 -31.84 12.42
N CYS A 7 -10.02 -32.72 12.32
CA CYS A 7 -8.81 -32.44 11.54
C CYS A 7 -9.11 -32.27 10.05
N THR A 8 -9.98 -33.11 9.48
CA THR A 8 -10.38 -32.97 8.08
C THR A 8 -11.13 -31.66 7.82
N PHE A 9 -12.01 -31.25 8.74
CA PHE A 9 -12.71 -29.97 8.61
C PHE A 9 -11.75 -28.78 8.67
N LEU A 10 -10.82 -28.75 9.63
CA LEU A 10 -9.82 -27.68 9.74
C LEU A 10 -8.92 -27.60 8.51
N ALA A 11 -8.48 -28.74 7.97
CA ALA A 11 -7.68 -28.78 6.75
C ALA A 11 -8.44 -28.20 5.55
N VAL A 12 -9.72 -28.52 5.40
CA VAL A 12 -10.57 -27.94 4.34
C VAL A 12 -10.75 -26.43 4.53
N PHE A 13 -10.97 -25.96 5.76
CA PHE A 13 -11.07 -24.52 6.03
C PHE A 13 -9.80 -23.75 5.68
N LEU A 14 -8.62 -24.29 5.98
CA LEU A 14 -7.34 -23.66 5.63
C LEU A 14 -7.12 -23.56 4.12
N LEU A 15 -7.63 -24.52 3.34
CA LEU A 15 -7.59 -24.48 1.87
C LEU A 15 -8.52 -23.41 1.27
N LEU A 16 -9.50 -22.92 2.03
CA LEU A 16 -10.46 -21.90 1.59
C LEU A 16 -10.01 -20.47 1.93
N ILE A 17 -8.93 -20.30 2.69
CA ILE A 17 -8.40 -18.97 3.01
C ILE A 17 -7.57 -18.48 1.83
N GLU A 18 -8.08 -17.49 1.11
CA GLU A 18 -7.26 -16.72 0.17
C GLU A 18 -6.50 -15.62 0.91
N THR A 19 -5.20 -15.49 0.63
CA THR A 19 -4.39 -14.38 1.11
C THR A 19 -4.72 -13.13 0.28
N GLY A 20 -5.40 -12.15 0.89
CA GLY A 20 -5.53 -10.82 0.30
C GLY A 20 -4.25 -10.02 0.50
N TYR A 21 -3.67 -9.52 -0.58
CA TYR A 21 -2.62 -8.50 -0.53
C TYR A 21 -3.25 -7.13 -0.76
N GLY A 22 -2.89 -6.14 0.05
CA GLY A 22 -3.23 -4.76 -0.22
C GLY A 22 -2.57 -4.26 -1.50
N ILE A 23 -3.13 -3.17 -2.04
CA ILE A 23 -2.48 -2.44 -3.13
C ILE A 23 -1.16 -1.83 -2.63
N ARG A 24 -0.22 -1.61 -3.54
CA ARG A 24 1.03 -0.91 -3.24
C ARG A 24 1.01 0.45 -3.92
N CYS A 25 1.34 1.50 -3.17
CA CYS A 25 1.32 2.88 -3.65
C CYS A 25 2.64 3.58 -3.35
N TYR A 26 2.98 4.55 -4.19
CA TYR A 26 4.07 5.47 -3.89
C TYR A 26 3.64 6.42 -2.78
N GLN A 27 4.40 6.44 -1.69
CA GLN A 27 4.17 7.33 -0.56
C GLN A 27 5.25 8.42 -0.59
N CYS A 28 4.87 9.67 -0.82
CA CYS A 28 5.78 10.79 -0.74
C CYS A 28 5.08 12.06 -0.26
N ASN A 29 5.84 12.89 0.45
CA ASN A 29 5.42 14.21 0.85
C ASN A 29 6.33 15.25 0.20
N SER A 30 5.76 16.15 -0.59
CA SER A 30 6.49 17.23 -1.26
C SER A 30 7.19 18.20 -0.30
N THR A 31 6.83 18.22 0.99
CA THR A 31 7.52 19.01 2.02
C THR A 31 8.60 18.24 2.77
N SER A 32 8.74 16.92 2.53
CA SER A 32 9.79 16.11 3.14
C SER A 32 11.11 16.28 2.38
N ASN A 33 12.21 16.30 3.12
CA ASN A 33 13.56 16.29 2.57
C ASN A 33 14.13 14.87 2.36
N GLU A 34 13.33 13.83 2.60
CA GLU A 34 13.78 12.43 2.46
C GLU A 34 13.97 12.02 1.00
N TYR A 35 13.04 12.43 0.12
CA TYR A 35 13.12 12.24 -1.33
C TYR A 35 12.93 13.57 -2.05
N PRO A 36 13.90 14.50 -1.93
CA PRO A 36 13.76 15.85 -2.44
C PRO A 36 13.62 15.81 -3.97
N PHE A 37 12.66 16.57 -4.51
CA PHE A 37 12.38 16.71 -5.94
C PHE A 37 11.88 15.43 -6.66
N GLN A 38 11.63 14.33 -5.97
CA GLN A 38 11.11 13.10 -6.59
C GLN A 38 9.58 12.95 -6.46
N CYS A 39 8.94 13.70 -5.56
CA CYS A 39 7.49 13.73 -5.40
C CYS A 39 6.83 14.67 -6.43
N ASN A 40 6.86 14.27 -7.71
CA ASN A 40 6.34 15.05 -8.83
C ASN A 40 4.95 14.57 -9.27
N GLU A 41 4.28 15.35 -10.13
CA GLU A 41 3.00 14.96 -10.75
C GLU A 41 3.12 13.67 -11.60
N PHE A 42 4.31 13.49 -12.18
CA PHE A 42 4.69 12.37 -13.02
C PHE A 42 5.95 11.72 -12.44
N LEU A 43 5.88 10.41 -12.19
CA LEU A 43 7.06 9.61 -11.90
C LEU A 43 7.68 9.19 -13.24
N THR A 44 8.90 9.63 -13.49
CA THR A 44 9.75 9.13 -14.58
C THR A 44 10.48 7.85 -14.14
N SER A 45 11.31 7.25 -15.01
CA SER A 45 11.94 5.96 -14.72
C SER A 45 13.17 6.04 -13.80
N ASP A 46 13.65 7.25 -13.56
CA ASP A 46 14.90 7.61 -12.86
C ASP A 46 14.69 7.98 -11.37
N MET A 47 13.66 7.44 -10.72
CA MET A 47 13.33 7.74 -9.31
C MET A 47 13.77 6.64 -8.37
N ASP A 48 14.13 7.03 -7.16
CA ASP A 48 14.46 6.13 -6.06
C ASP A 48 13.23 5.70 -5.26
N LEU A 49 12.10 6.39 -5.44
CA LEU A 49 10.82 6.07 -4.81
C LEU A 49 10.39 4.63 -5.14
N GLN A 50 10.02 3.87 -4.11
CA GLN A 50 9.49 2.51 -4.25
C GLN A 50 8.04 2.44 -3.76
N PRO A 51 7.20 1.58 -4.35
CA PRO A 51 5.83 1.40 -3.89
C PRO A 51 5.81 0.63 -2.55
N GLU A 52 5.16 1.22 -1.56
CA GLU A 52 4.98 0.67 -0.22
C GLU A 52 3.63 -0.02 -0.09
N SER A 53 3.50 -0.95 0.86
CA SER A 53 2.21 -1.62 1.10
C SER A 53 1.20 -0.67 1.74
N CYS A 54 -0.06 -0.74 1.32
CA CYS A 54 -1.19 -0.04 1.94
C CYS A 54 -2.04 -0.98 2.82
N ASP A 55 -1.47 -2.08 3.32
CA ASP A 55 -2.17 -3.03 4.22
C ASP A 55 -2.61 -2.37 5.54
N ASP A 56 -1.98 -1.27 5.92
CA ASP A 56 -2.32 -0.43 7.06
C ASP A 56 -3.55 0.47 6.81
N VAL A 57 -3.99 0.61 5.56
CA VAL A 57 -5.17 1.39 5.18
C VAL A 57 -6.36 0.46 4.88
N TYR A 58 -7.39 0.56 5.72
CA TYR A 58 -8.59 -0.25 5.57
C TYR A 58 -9.31 0.00 4.23
N GLY A 59 -9.46 -1.04 3.43
CA GLY A 59 -10.23 -0.99 2.18
C GLY A 59 -9.58 -0.14 1.08
N ALA A 60 -8.26 0.01 1.08
CA ALA A 60 -7.55 0.70 0.01
C ALA A 60 -7.78 0.02 -1.35
N LYS A 61 -8.32 0.78 -2.31
CA LYS A 61 -8.60 0.31 -3.69
C LYS A 61 -7.88 1.11 -4.78
N TYR A 62 -7.38 2.29 -4.45
CA TYR A 62 -6.69 3.18 -5.38
C TYR A 62 -5.65 4.03 -4.65
N CYS A 63 -4.57 4.36 -5.36
CA CYS A 63 -3.59 5.33 -4.89
C CYS A 63 -4.12 6.74 -5.14
N VAL A 64 -4.11 7.58 -4.12
CA VAL A 64 -4.52 8.98 -4.22
C VAL A 64 -3.28 9.84 -4.39
N LYS A 65 -3.26 10.67 -5.44
CA LYS A 65 -2.25 11.71 -5.62
C LYS A 65 -2.90 13.08 -5.44
N HIS A 66 -2.35 13.90 -4.57
CA HIS A 66 -2.69 15.31 -4.51
C HIS A 66 -1.67 16.08 -5.35
N ILE A 67 -2.15 16.72 -6.41
CA ILE A 67 -1.34 17.56 -7.28
C ILE A 67 -1.66 19.02 -7.00
N GLY A 68 -0.62 19.84 -6.95
CA GLY A 68 -0.74 21.26 -6.63
C GLY A 68 0.47 21.70 -5.84
N ARG A 69 1.18 22.70 -6.35
CA ARG A 69 2.15 23.42 -5.53
C ARG A 69 1.33 24.13 -4.46
N PHE A 70 1.40 23.63 -3.22
CA PHE A 70 0.98 24.45 -2.09
C PHE A 70 1.82 25.73 -2.19
N GLU A 71 1.20 26.83 -2.62
CA GLU A 71 1.80 28.15 -2.58
C GLU A 71 1.94 28.53 -1.10
N GLY A 72 2.90 27.92 -0.43
CA GLY A 72 3.29 28.31 0.90
C GLY A 72 3.78 29.73 0.81
N LYS A 73 2.92 30.68 1.21
CA LYS A 73 3.44 31.88 1.84
C LYS A 73 4.18 31.37 3.07
N GLN A 74 5.50 31.51 3.06
CA GLN A 74 6.28 31.31 4.27
C GLN A 74 5.66 32.19 5.35
N GLN A 75 5.26 31.57 6.45
CA GLN A 75 4.87 32.23 7.68
C GLN A 75 5.76 31.68 8.79
#